data_AF-A0A9D0HEQ3-F1
#
_entry.id   AF-A0A9D0HEQ3-F1
#
_cell.length_a   1.000
_cell.length_b   1.000
_cell.length_c   1.000
_cell.angle_alpha   90.00
_cell.angle_beta   90.00
_cell.angle_gamma   90.00
#
_symmetry.space_group_name_H-M   'P 1'
#
loop_
_entity.id
_entity.type
_entity.pdbx_description
1 polymer ?
#
loop_
_entity_poly.entity_id
_entity_poly.type
_entity_poly.pdbx_seq_one_letter_code
_entity_poly.pdbx_strand_id
1 'polypeptide(L)' 'MSAAQTAKVIIYTTAYCGYCHAAKRLLDSRSIAYDEVTVDRRPDLR' A
#
# COMPACT_ATOMS: atom_id res chain seq x y z
N MET A 1 8.40 -14.61 23.88
CA MET A 1 7.84 -14.83 22.53
C MET A 1 7.70 -13.46 21.88
N SER A 2 8.30 -13.31 20.70
CA SER A 2 8.62 -12.04 20.03
C SER A 2 7.41 -11.12 19.91
N ALA A 3 7.61 -9.83 20.23
CA ALA A 3 6.61 -8.78 20.10
C ALA A 3 6.10 -8.75 18.66
N ALA A 4 4.84 -9.12 18.43
CA ALA A 4 4.18 -8.92 17.14
C ALA A 4 4.08 -7.41 16.91
N GLN A 5 5.02 -6.86 16.13
CA GLN A 5 4.96 -5.47 15.71
C GLN A 5 3.78 -5.32 14.73
N THR A 6 2.75 -4.60 15.16
CA THR A 6 1.68 -4.10 14.31
C THR A 6 2.23 -2.96 13.45
N ALA A 7 3.07 -3.31 12.47
CA ALA A 7 3.61 -2.33 11.54
C ALA A 7 2.47 -1.81 10.66
N LYS A 8 2.21 -0.50 10.76
CA LYS A 8 1.22 0.16 9.90
C LYS A 8 1.77 0.24 8.48
N VAL A 9 1.10 -0.39 7.53
CA VAL A 9 1.47 -0.36 6.10
C VAL A 9 0.61 0.67 5.39
N ILE A 10 1.23 1.64 4.72
CA ILE A 10 0.55 2.63 3.88
C ILE A 10 1.10 2.48 2.46
N ILE A 11 0.22 2.25 1.50
CA ILE A 11 0.57 2.09 0.08
C ILE A 11 0.09 3.31 -0.70
N TYR A 12 1.04 4.00 -1.34
CA TYR A 12 0.75 5.10 -2.26
C TYR A 12 0.62 4.55 -3.67
N THR A 13 -0.52 4.79 -4.30
CA THR A 13 -0.85 4.22 -5.62
C THR A 13 -1.17 5.31 -6.62
N THR A 14 -1.04 4.98 -7.90
CA THR A 14 -1.59 5.76 -9.01
C THR A 14 -2.49 4.87 -9.86
N ALA A 15 -3.47 5.49 -10.52
CA ALA A 15 -4.49 4.89 -11.38
C ALA A 15 -3.89 4.11 -12.54
N TYR A 16 -2.64 4.43 -12.93
CA TYR A 16 -1.89 3.75 -13.98
C TYR A 16 -0.57 3.16 -13.45
N CYS A 17 -0.63 2.41 -12.35
CA CYS A 17 0.54 1.72 -11.80
C CYS A 17 0.31 0.20 -11.69
N GLY A 18 0.84 -0.55 -12.67
CA GLY A 18 0.81 -2.02 -12.64
C GLY A 18 1.58 -2.62 -11.46
N TYR A 19 2.65 -1.96 -11.00
CA TYR A 19 3.42 -2.40 -9.83
C TYR A 19 2.63 -2.28 -8.52
N CYS A 20 1.77 -1.26 -8.42
CA CYS A 20 0.93 -1.02 -7.26
C CYS A 20 -0.10 -2.15 -7.09
N HIS A 21 -0.67 -2.63 -8.21
CA HIS A 21 -1.52 -3.82 -8.20
C HIS A 21 -0.78 -5.08 -7.75
N ALA A 22 0.46 -5.29 -8.21
CA ALA A 22 1.27 -6.43 -7.78
C ALA A 22 1.60 -6.36 -6.27
N ALA A 23 1.91 -5.17 -5.75
CA ALA A 23 2.18 -4.95 -4.33
C ALA A 23 0.96 -5.22 -3.44
N LYS A 24 -0.23 -4.72 -3.82
CA LYS A 24 -1.49 -5.04 -3.12
C LYS A 24 -1.74 -6.54 -3.09
N ARG A 25 -1.61 -7.21 -4.23
CA ARG A 25 -1.81 -8.67 -4.32
C ARG A 25 -0.88 -9.44 -3.37
N LEU A 26 0.37 -8.98 -3.21
CA LEU A 26 1.29 -9.56 -2.24
C LEU A 26 0.81 -9.35 -0.80
N LEU A 27 0.40 -8.12 -0.44
CA LEU A 27 -0.12 -7.81 0.89
C LEU A 27 -1.41 -8.58 1.19
N ASP A 28 -2.32 -8.68 0.22
CA ASP A 28 -3.56 -9.45 0.30
C ASP A 28 -3.26 -10.94 0.53
N SER A 29 -2.30 -11.52 -0.22
CA SER A 29 -1.88 -12.92 -0.05
C SER A 29 -1.28 -13.21 1.32
N ARG A 30 -0.73 -12.18 1.98
CA ARG A 30 -0.16 -12.25 3.33
C ARG A 30 -1.18 -11.88 4.40
N SER A 31 -2.40 -11.50 4.02
CA SER A 31 -3.46 -11.00 4.91
C SER A 31 -2.98 -9.83 5.79
N ILE A 32 -2.14 -8.96 5.22
CA ILE A 32 -1.63 -7.78 5.90
C ILE A 32 -2.61 -6.63 5.66
N ALA A 33 -3.03 -5.96 6.73
CA ALA A 33 -3.82 -4.73 6.61
C ALA A 33 -2.93 -3.58 6.10
N TYR A 34 -3.41 -2.83 5.11
CA TYR A 34 -2.74 -1.65 4.57
C TYR A 34 -3.74 -0.53 4.26
N ASP A 35 -3.28 0.72 4.39
CA ASP A 35 -4.02 1.90 3.97
C ASP A 35 -3.61 2.29 2.54
N GLU A 36 -4.56 2.40 1.62
CA GLU A 36 -4.31 2.87 0.26
C GLU A 36 -4.49 4.39 0.12
N VAL A 37 -3.51 5.06 -0.48
CA VAL A 37 -3.55 6.49 -0.79
C VAL A 37 -3.26 6.71 -2.28
N THR A 38 -4.30 7.06 -3.05
CA THR A 38 -4.15 7.37 -4.49
C THR A 38 -3.61 8.78 -4.70
N VAL A 39 -2.50 8.95 -5.42
CA VAL A 39 -1.87 10.26 -5.65
C VAL A 39 -2.26 10.91 -6.99
N ASP A 40 -3.15 10.29 -7.78
CA ASP A 40 -3.55 10.74 -9.13
C ASP A 40 -4.19 12.12 -9.23
N ARG A 41 -4.84 12.58 -8.15
CA ARG A 41 -5.58 13.85 -8.14
C ARG A 41 -4.94 14.91 -7.25
N ARG A 42 -3.67 14.72 -6.86
CA ARG A 42 -2.94 15.64 -5.98
C ARG A 42 -1.64 16.09 -6.66
N PRO A 43 -1.70 17.10 -7.55
CA PRO A 43 -0.51 17.69 -8.16
C PRO A 43 0.46 18.30 -7.13
N ASP A 44 0.01 18.54 -5.89
CA ASP A 44 0.80 19.05 -4.76
C ASP A 44 1.80 18.04 -4.15
N LEU A 45 1.87 16.80 -4.63
CA LEU A 45 2.81 15.77 -4.15
C LEU A 45 4.01 15.54 -5.09
N ARG A 46 4.20 16.41 -6.09
CA ARG A 46 5.37 16.40 -6.99
C ARG A 46 6.61 17.03 -6.39
#